data_AF-A0A6A7GDZ1-F1
#
_entry.id   AF-A0A6A7GDZ1-F1
#
_cell.length_a   1.000
_cell.length_b   1.000
_cell.length_c   1.000
_cell.angle_alpha   90.00
_cell.angle_beta   90.00
_cell.angle_gamma   90.00
#
_symmetry.space_group_name_H-M   'P 1'
#
loop_
_entity.id
_entity.type
_entity.pdbx_description
1 polymer ?
#
loop_
_entity_poly.entity_id
_entity_poly.type
_entity_poly.pdbx_seq_one_letter_code
_entity_poly.pdbx_strand_id
1 'polypeptide(L)'
;MMKIKGINLPVGILPTGTANDFAKCIGMSTVIKEACEQIIDSTPKSIDLGYVNGKFFINVLSFGLFTDVSQNTPTNLKNTMGKLAYYLNGIKELPKFKKFKISVEGEEYLYIG
;
A
#
# COMPACT_ATOMS: atom_id res chain seq x y z
N MET A 1 13.41 -7.36 0.87
CA MET A 1 14.55 -8.02 0.20
C MET A 1 15.86 -7.24 0.36
N MET A 2 15.94 -5.94 0.03
CA MET A 2 17.19 -5.15 0.18
C MET A 2 17.61 -4.93 1.64
N LYS A 3 16.71 -4.44 2.51
CA LYS A 3 17.00 -4.24 3.95
C LYS A 3 17.40 -5.54 4.66
N ILE A 4 16.69 -6.65 4.38
CA ILE A 4 17.00 -7.98 4.92
C ILE A 4 18.41 -8.45 4.48
N LYS A 5 18.84 -8.07 3.29
CA LYS A 5 20.18 -8.39 2.75
C LYS A 5 21.26 -7.37 3.14
N GLY A 6 20.97 -6.42 4.05
CA GLY A 6 21.91 -5.37 4.44
C GLY A 6 22.27 -4.39 3.34
N ILE A 7 21.49 -4.32 2.25
CA ILE A 7 21.75 -3.41 1.13
C ILE A 7 21.22 -2.02 1.49
N ASN A 8 22.12 -1.04 1.52
CA ASN A 8 21.82 0.36 1.76
C ASN A 8 22.06 1.19 0.50
N LEU A 9 21.11 1.14 -0.44
CA LEU A 9 21.12 1.93 -1.68
C LEU A 9 19.81 2.71 -1.78
N PRO A 10 19.83 3.98 -2.28
CA PRO A 10 18.61 4.72 -2.57
C PRO A 10 17.70 3.97 -3.54
N VAL A 11 16.39 4.16 -3.38
CA VAL A 11 15.37 3.56 -4.23
C VAL A 11 14.60 4.67 -4.94
N GLY A 12 14.64 4.66 -6.27
CA GLY A 12 13.78 5.49 -7.11
C GLY A 12 12.43 4.82 -7.38
N ILE A 13 11.37 5.60 -7.55
CA ILE A 13 10.01 5.09 -7.75
C ILE A 13 9.42 5.69 -9.02
N LEU A 14 9.01 4.84 -9.95
CA LEU A 14 8.26 5.23 -11.14
C LEU A 14 6.77 4.86 -10.98
N PRO A 15 5.83 5.79 -11.23
CA PRO A 15 4.40 5.53 -11.07
C PRO A 15 3.78 4.84 -12.29
N THR A 16 4.14 3.58 -12.54
CA THR A 16 3.67 2.79 -13.70
C THR A 16 2.47 1.89 -13.43
N GLY A 17 2.05 1.76 -12.17
CA GLY A 17 0.87 0.98 -11.77
C GLY A 17 -0.45 1.75 -11.88
N THR A 18 -1.56 1.13 -11.47
CA THR A 18 -2.89 1.78 -11.50
C THR A 18 -3.11 2.73 -10.31
N ALA A 19 -2.64 2.36 -9.11
CA ALA A 19 -2.86 3.12 -7.90
C ALA A 19 -1.76 4.17 -7.64
N ASN A 20 -0.50 3.71 -7.58
CA ASN A 20 0.71 4.52 -7.35
C ASN A 20 0.62 5.45 -6.13
N ASP A 21 -0.06 5.03 -5.06
CA ASP A 21 -0.41 5.93 -3.96
C ASP A 21 0.83 6.53 -3.27
N PHE A 22 1.90 5.74 -3.08
CA PHE A 22 3.15 6.27 -2.50
C PHE A 22 3.82 7.30 -3.42
N ALA A 23 3.94 6.98 -4.72
CA ALA A 23 4.55 7.88 -5.70
C ALA A 23 3.79 9.22 -5.79
N LYS A 24 2.44 9.17 -5.72
CA LYS A 24 1.59 10.37 -5.65
C LYS A 24 1.81 11.15 -4.35
N CYS A 25 1.92 10.45 -3.22
CA CYS A 25 2.16 11.08 -1.91
C CYS A 25 3.47 11.88 -1.89
N ILE A 26 4.52 11.36 -2.52
CA ILE A 26 5.82 12.06 -2.63
C ILE A 26 5.90 13.03 -3.81
N GLY A 27 4.80 13.25 -4.56
CA GLY A 27 4.74 14.22 -5.64
C GLY A 27 5.40 13.80 -6.96
N MET A 28 5.55 12.51 -7.22
CA MET A 28 6.06 12.04 -8.52
C MET A 28 5.09 12.36 -9.65
N SER A 29 5.61 12.86 -10.76
CA SER A 29 4.87 13.03 -12.02
C SER A 29 4.42 11.68 -12.55
N THR A 30 3.22 11.64 -13.14
CA THR A 30 2.72 10.46 -13.86
C THR A 30 3.34 10.33 -15.26
N VAL A 31 4.02 11.37 -15.76
CA VAL A 31 4.75 11.33 -17.03
C VAL A 31 6.12 10.72 -16.77
N ILE A 32 6.41 9.57 -17.39
CA ILE A 32 7.62 8.79 -17.09
C ILE A 32 8.91 9.59 -17.31
N LYS A 33 8.98 10.41 -18.36
CA LYS A 33 10.15 11.25 -18.61
C LYS A 33 10.41 12.23 -17.46
N GLU A 34 9.36 12.91 -17.00
CA GLU A 34 9.44 13.85 -15.88
C GLU A 34 9.76 13.12 -14.57
N ALA A 35 9.18 11.93 -14.34
CA ALA A 35 9.50 11.13 -13.16
C ALA A 35 10.97 10.69 -13.14
N CYS A 36 11.56 10.37 -14.29
CA CYS A 36 12.99 10.08 -14.40
C CYS A 36 13.84 11.32 -14.08
N GLU A 37 13.48 12.48 -14.62
CA GLU A 37 14.14 13.76 -14.33
C GLU A 37 14.06 14.07 -12.82
N GLN A 38 12.89 13.93 -12.20
CA GLN A 38 12.70 14.07 -10.76
C GLN A 38 13.59 13.13 -9.95
N ILE A 39 13.76 11.87 -10.36
CA ILE A 39 14.65 10.92 -9.67
C ILE A 39 16.11 11.37 -9.76
N ILE A 40 16.57 11.73 -10.96
CA ILE A 40 17.96 12.13 -11.22
C ILE A 40 18.33 13.41 -10.45
N ASP A 41 17.42 14.39 -10.43
CA ASP A 41 17.64 15.69 -9.80
C ASP A 41 17.35 15.68 -8.28
N SER A 42 16.86 14.56 -7.73
CA SER A 42 16.52 14.45 -6.31
C SER A 42 17.73 14.17 -5.42
N THR A 43 17.61 14.59 -4.16
CA THR A 43 18.48 14.11 -3.08
C THR A 43 17.78 12.99 -2.31
N PRO A 44 18.43 11.83 -2.07
CA PRO A 44 17.85 10.74 -1.29
C PRO A 44 17.42 11.20 0.10
N LYS A 45 16.22 10.80 0.51
CA LYS A 45 15.67 11.07 1.84
C LYS A 45 15.37 9.76 2.57
N SER A 46 15.61 9.75 3.87
CA SER A 46 15.18 8.66 4.75
C SER A 46 13.67 8.67 4.88
N ILE A 47 13.08 7.47 4.88
CA ILE A 47 11.66 7.25 5.13
C ILE A 47 11.49 6.13 6.15
N ASP A 48 10.39 6.18 6.88
CA ASP A 48 10.00 5.09 7.77
C ASP A 48 9.45 3.91 6.96
N LEU A 49 9.69 2.70 7.47
CA LEU A 49 9.14 1.47 6.93
C LEU A 49 8.41 0.73 8.04
N GLY A 50 7.20 0.28 7.74
CA GLY A 50 6.52 -0.69 8.58
C GLY A 50 7.19 -2.06 8.47
N TYR A 51 7.19 -2.81 9.56
CA TYR A 51 7.74 -4.16 9.62
C TYR A 51 6.81 -5.08 10.40
N VAL A 52 6.42 -6.21 9.79
CA VAL A 52 5.55 -7.20 10.42
C VAL A 52 5.96 -8.59 9.94
N ASN A 53 6.13 -9.54 10.87
CA ASN A 53 6.39 -10.95 10.57
C ASN A 53 7.46 -11.18 9.48
N GLY A 54 8.60 -10.49 9.56
CA GLY A 54 9.69 -10.63 8.59
C GLY A 54 9.54 -9.82 7.30
N LYS A 55 8.45 -9.06 7.14
CA LYS A 55 8.12 -8.34 5.90
C LYS A 55 8.04 -6.84 6.14
N PHE A 56 8.72 -6.09 5.28
CA PHE A 56 8.64 -4.63 5.25
C PHE A 56 7.49 -4.17 4.35
N PHE A 57 6.84 -3.07 4.72
CA PHE A 57 5.83 -2.38 3.91
C PHE A 57 5.99 -0.86 4.03
N ILE A 58 5.49 -0.14 3.02
CA ILE A 58 5.64 1.32 2.92
C ILE A 58 4.31 2.09 3.08
N ASN A 59 3.19 1.46 2.71
CA ASN A 59 1.89 2.14 2.67
C ASN A 59 1.01 1.75 3.85
N VAL A 60 0.45 0.53 3.82
CA VAL A 60 -0.60 0.13 4.75
C VAL A 60 -0.41 -1.32 5.17
N LEU A 61 -0.51 -1.56 6.46
CA LEU A 61 -0.80 -2.87 7.03
C LEU A 61 -2.29 -2.91 7.39
N SER A 62 -3.00 -3.89 6.86
CA SER A 62 -4.41 -4.11 7.15
C SER A 62 -4.65 -5.55 7.61
N PHE A 63 -5.58 -5.72 8.54
CA PHE A 63 -6.06 -7.01 9.02
C PHE A 63 -7.60 -7.04 8.95
N GLY A 64 -8.20 -8.22 8.81
CA GLY A 64 -9.65 -8.37 8.63
C GLY A 64 -10.07 -8.39 7.16
N LEU A 65 -11.25 -7.82 6.85
CA LEU A 65 -11.98 -7.94 5.57
C LEU A 65 -11.34 -7.17 4.38
N PHE A 66 -10.01 -7.22 4.25
CA PHE A 66 -9.28 -6.76 3.07
C PHE A 66 -8.39 -7.84 2.46
N THR A 67 -8.44 -9.09 2.97
CA THR A 67 -7.58 -10.18 2.50
C THR A 67 -8.11 -10.92 1.27
N ASP A 68 -9.40 -10.80 0.92
CA ASP A 68 -10.03 -11.59 -0.16
C ASP A 68 -10.52 -10.79 -1.39
N VAL A 69 -10.18 -9.50 -1.49
CA VAL A 69 -10.65 -8.66 -2.62
C VAL A 69 -9.88 -8.93 -3.93
N SER A 70 -8.78 -9.69 -3.89
CA SER A 70 -7.91 -9.88 -5.06
C SER A 70 -8.29 -11.06 -5.99
N GLN A 71 -9.05 -12.05 -5.52
CA GLN A 71 -9.21 -13.32 -6.24
C GLN A 71 -10.45 -13.45 -7.14
N ASN A 72 -11.44 -12.55 -7.05
CA ASN A 72 -12.70 -12.67 -7.82
C ASN A 72 -13.14 -11.41 -8.56
N THR A 73 -12.21 -10.56 -9.02
CA THR A 73 -12.60 -9.42 -9.87
C THR A 73 -12.55 -9.83 -11.35
N PRO A 74 -13.69 -10.05 -12.02
CA PRO A 74 -13.71 -10.31 -13.46
C PRO A 74 -13.04 -9.15 -14.21
N THR A 75 -12.16 -9.51 -15.14
CA THR A 75 -11.24 -8.66 -15.91
C THR A 75 -11.89 -7.46 -16.61
N ASN A 76 -13.22 -7.40 -16.71
CA ASN A 76 -13.98 -6.38 -17.45
C ASN A 76 -14.30 -5.08 -16.68
N LEU A 77 -13.99 -4.96 -15.39
CA LEU A 77 -14.24 -3.74 -14.58
C LEU A 77 -12.97 -2.97 -14.20
N LYS A 78 -11.84 -3.23 -14.87
CA LYS A 78 -10.56 -2.57 -14.59
C LYS A 78 -10.36 -1.21 -15.29
N ASN A 79 -11.11 -0.93 -16.37
CA ASN A 79 -10.75 0.17 -17.27
C ASN A 79 -11.60 1.45 -17.18
N THR A 80 -12.71 1.48 -16.43
CA THR A 80 -13.60 2.66 -16.40
C THR A 80 -14.00 3.15 -15.00
N MET A 81 -13.70 2.40 -13.93
CA MET A 81 -14.05 2.77 -12.55
C MET A 81 -12.90 2.46 -11.58
N GLY A 82 -11.82 3.25 -11.64
CA GLY A 82 -10.75 3.23 -10.62
C GLY A 82 -11.27 3.53 -9.20
N LYS A 83 -10.48 3.25 -8.15
CA LYS A 83 -10.67 3.45 -6.68
C LYS A 83 -12.07 3.12 -6.09
N LEU A 84 -13.16 3.65 -6.63
CA LEU A 84 -14.55 3.36 -6.32
C LEU A 84 -14.91 1.87 -6.44
N ALA A 85 -14.45 1.14 -7.47
CA ALA A 85 -14.72 -0.30 -7.56
C ALA A 85 -14.07 -1.11 -6.43
N TYR A 86 -12.91 -0.66 -5.92
CA TYR A 86 -12.24 -1.27 -4.78
C TYR A 86 -13.04 -1.06 -3.48
N TYR A 87 -13.53 0.17 -3.25
CA TYR A 87 -14.38 0.48 -2.10
C TYR A 87 -15.75 -0.20 -2.19
N LEU A 88 -16.39 -0.23 -3.35
CA LEU A 88 -17.71 -0.84 -3.55
C LEU A 88 -17.69 -2.37 -3.38
N ASN A 89 -16.64 -3.05 -3.88
CA ASN A 89 -16.48 -4.48 -3.63
C ASN A 89 -16.15 -4.77 -2.15
N GLY A 90 -15.35 -3.92 -1.50
CA GLY A 90 -15.12 -4.01 -0.05
C GLY A 90 -16.39 -3.82 0.78
N ILE A 91 -17.26 -2.89 0.39
CA ILE A 91 -18.55 -2.63 1.04
C ILE A 91 -19.53 -3.80 0.87
N LYS A 92 -19.51 -4.50 -0.27
CA LYS A 92 -20.40 -5.65 -0.53
C LYS A 92 -20.14 -6.86 0.37
N GLU A 93 -18.93 -7.00 0.92
CA GLU A 93 -18.58 -8.10 1.82
C GLU A 93 -18.86 -7.78 3.30
N LEU A 94 -19.23 -6.53 3.64
CA LEU A 94 -19.60 -6.11 5.00
C LEU A 94 -20.71 -6.94 5.66
N PRO A 95 -21.76 -7.42 4.95
CA PRO A 95 -22.82 -8.22 5.58
C PRO A 95 -22.35 -9.62 6.03
N LYS A 96 -21.25 -10.16 5.50
CA LYS A 96 -20.68 -11.45 5.92
C LYS A 96 -19.70 -11.32 7.09
N PHE A 97 -19.53 -10.12 7.62
CA PHE A 97 -18.57 -9.81 8.67
C PHE A 97 -18.91 -10.54 9.97
N LYS A 98 -18.06 -11.49 10.36
CA LYS A 98 -18.05 -12.04 11.71
C LYS A 98 -17.16 -11.15 12.57
N LYS A 99 -17.69 -10.67 13.70
CA LYS A 99 -16.88 -10.04 14.74
C LYS A 99 -15.79 -11.01 15.17
N PHE A 100 -14.56 -10.54 15.21
CA PHE A 100 -13.43 -11.28 15.77
C PHE A 100 -12.82 -10.44 16.89
N LYS A 101 -12.42 -11.10 17.97
CA LYS A 101 -11.75 -10.45 19.08
C LYS A 101 -10.31 -10.15 18.68
N ILE A 102 -9.85 -8.92 18.89
CA ILE A 102 -8.46 -8.50 18.71
C ILE A 102 -7.89 -7.97 20.02
N SER A 103 -6.58 -8.15 20.17
CA SER A 103 -5.78 -7.46 21.17
C SER A 103 -4.78 -6.59 20.43
N VAL A 104 -4.72 -5.31 20.75
CA VAL A 104 -3.74 -4.37 20.20
C VAL A 104 -3.00 -3.73 21.35
N GLU A 105 -1.69 -3.85 21.33
CA GLU A 105 -0.78 -3.27 22.32
C GLU A 105 0.21 -2.36 21.59
N GLY A 106 0.36 -1.14 22.10
CA GLY A 106 1.34 -0.16 21.68
C GLY A 106 1.83 0.63 22.89
N GLU A 107 2.84 1.48 22.71
CA GLU A 107 3.51 2.18 23.81
C GLU A 107 2.55 2.95 24.73
N GLU A 108 1.50 3.54 24.15
CA GLU A 108 0.52 4.36 24.87
C GLU A 108 -0.88 3.73 24.92
N TYR A 109 -1.10 2.55 24.33
CA TYR A 109 -2.45 2.03 24.11
C TYR A 109 -2.55 0.51 24.25
N LEU A 110 -3.57 0.06 25.01
CA LEU A 110 -3.99 -1.33 25.09
C LEU A 110 -5.48 -1.42 24.76
N TYR A 111 -5.82 -2.23 23.75
CA TYR A 111 -7.18 -2.54 23.37
C TYR A 111 -7.39 -4.04 23.36
N ILE A 112 -8.52 -4.49 23.92
CA ILE A 112 -8.95 -5.89 23.92
C ILE A 112 -10.46 -5.89 23.65
N GLY A 113 -10.90 -6.44 22.51
CA GLY A 113 -12.31 -6.41 22.10
C GLY A 113 -12.62 -7.29 20.90
#